data_AF-A0A1D2WWW4-F1
#
_entry.id   AF-A0A1D2WWW4-F1
#
_cell.length_a   1.000
_cell.length_b   1.000
_cell.length_c   1.000
_cell.angle_alpha   90.00
_cell.angle_beta   90.00
_cell.angle_gamma   90.00
#
_symmetry.space_group_name_H-M   'P 1'
#
loop_
_entity.id
_entity.type
_entity.pdbx_description
1 polymer ?
#
loop_
_entity_poly.entity_id
_entity_poly.type
_entity_poly.pdbx_seq_one_letter_code
_entity_poly.pdbx_strand_id
1 'polypeptide(L)'
;MSDKNINPEDTNSEDLSGDDNLQSSPHNGRGCSVPDNGIYGTSDNSFDSSAPDGPEKMADHGTHIEVSENKEIKNKSLSMNPNPYPQKKKHRWMPYLLVVLALVAIILVSLALISSNFGVGGNLGSSEKVAVIYIQGTIFSGNVAEGLGYATSEAIAGDIRSAAADDGVKAIVLRIDSPGGSPAAAQEIVEEIKKAQAKGIPVVVSMGDLAASAAYYISAPTDYIIANPSTNTGSIGVIWVFQNNSLSNQETGVDYYVAKSGEMKDMGSTWRGLTDQEKEYADSVVMDSYENFVAEVSEGRNMSRSNVKSLADGRIYTGVRAKELGLVDGFGNIYDAIDKAAELGGISGEPKVEYMNKASISRLLLGSDSKGSNETAKQSVSYFEESPYGRLLA
;
A
#
# COMPACT_ATOMS: atom_id res chain seq x y z
N MET A 1 -46.46 -33.20 -28.77
CA MET A 1 -47.36 -34.35 -29.00
C MET A 1 -46.65 -35.58 -28.47
N SER A 2 -47.39 -36.46 -27.79
CA SER A 2 -46.90 -37.57 -26.96
C SER A 2 -46.09 -37.10 -25.72
N ASP A 3 -46.43 -37.40 -24.46
CA ASP A 3 -46.96 -38.59 -23.76
C ASP A 3 -45.85 -39.62 -23.43
N LYS A 4 -45.74 -40.22 -22.22
CA LYS A 4 -46.35 -39.96 -20.87
C LYS A 4 -45.66 -40.84 -19.80
N ASN A 5 -46.15 -40.80 -18.54
CA ASN A 5 -45.85 -41.66 -17.37
C ASN A 5 -44.47 -41.41 -16.70
N ILE A 6 -44.31 -41.09 -15.40
CA ILE A 6 -45.16 -40.97 -14.19
C ILE A 6 -45.46 -42.29 -13.40
N ASN A 7 -45.02 -42.27 -12.12
CA ASN A 7 -45.46 -43.03 -10.92
C ASN A 7 -45.14 -44.53 -10.75
N PRO A 8 -45.14 -45.06 -9.49
CA PRO A 8 -44.76 -44.41 -8.22
C PRO A 8 -44.01 -45.32 -7.22
N GLU A 9 -43.80 -44.80 -5.99
CA GLU A 9 -43.86 -45.48 -4.68
C GLU A 9 -43.11 -46.81 -4.44
N ASP A 10 -42.28 -46.80 -3.39
CA ASP A 10 -42.48 -47.75 -2.30
C ASP A 10 -42.26 -47.04 -0.95
N THR A 11 -43.05 -47.35 0.07
CA THR A 11 -43.00 -46.70 1.39
C THR A 11 -42.37 -47.62 2.42
N ASN A 12 -41.73 -47.04 3.45
CA ASN A 12 -41.94 -47.53 4.81
C ASN A 12 -41.51 -46.49 5.86
N SER A 13 -42.36 -46.35 6.86
CA SER A 13 -42.14 -45.59 8.09
C SER A 13 -41.95 -46.56 9.24
N GLU A 14 -40.98 -46.33 10.11
CA GLU A 14 -41.05 -46.82 11.50
C GLU A 14 -40.97 -45.64 12.46
N ASP A 15 -41.70 -45.77 13.57
CA ASP A 15 -42.08 -44.71 14.50
C ASP A 15 -41.76 -45.20 15.93
N LEU A 16 -40.96 -44.42 16.68
CA LEU A 16 -40.71 -44.66 18.10
C LEU A 16 -40.55 -43.34 18.86
N SER A 17 -41.61 -42.96 19.55
CA SER A 17 -41.63 -42.04 20.68
C SER A 17 -40.85 -42.58 21.89
N GLY A 18 -40.41 -41.71 22.81
CA GLY A 18 -39.68 -42.15 24.01
C GLY A 18 -39.12 -41.06 24.93
N ASP A 19 -40.02 -40.26 25.51
CA ASP A 19 -39.99 -39.60 26.83
C ASP A 19 -38.69 -39.07 27.48
N ASP A 20 -38.79 -37.80 27.91
CA ASP A 20 -38.29 -37.20 29.17
C ASP A 20 -37.07 -37.76 29.91
N ASN A 21 -36.15 -36.85 30.26
CA ASN A 21 -35.75 -36.72 31.67
C ASN A 21 -35.31 -35.28 32.04
N LEU A 22 -36.04 -34.67 32.99
CA LEU A 22 -35.61 -33.47 33.70
C LEU A 22 -34.65 -33.85 34.83
N GLN A 23 -33.44 -33.29 34.84
CA GLN A 23 -32.63 -33.19 36.07
C GLN A 23 -32.14 -31.77 36.30
N SER A 24 -32.19 -31.36 37.57
CA SER A 24 -31.93 -30.01 38.03
C SER A 24 -30.93 -30.01 39.18
N SER A 25 -30.57 -28.80 39.64
CA SER A 25 -29.91 -28.53 40.93
C SER A 25 -28.38 -28.76 41.00
N PRO A 26 -27.64 -28.04 41.88
CA PRO A 26 -27.96 -26.75 42.52
C PRO A 26 -26.79 -25.73 42.54
N HIS A 27 -27.11 -24.54 43.07
CA HIS A 27 -26.19 -23.46 43.44
C HIS A 27 -24.87 -23.90 44.13
N ASN A 28 -23.84 -23.06 43.96
CA ASN A 28 -23.30 -22.36 45.13
C ASN A 28 -22.89 -20.93 44.74
N GLY A 29 -23.03 -19.98 45.67
CA GLY A 29 -22.75 -18.57 45.44
C GLY A 29 -22.19 -17.87 46.67
N ARG A 30 -21.31 -16.88 46.42
CA ARG A 30 -20.80 -15.85 47.35
C ARG A 30 -19.87 -14.93 46.56
N GLY A 31 -19.81 -13.62 46.79
CA GLY A 31 -20.59 -12.78 47.69
C GLY A 31 -20.03 -11.34 47.67
N CYS A 32 -20.89 -10.33 47.76
CA CYS A 32 -20.51 -8.93 47.56
C CYS A 32 -19.62 -8.34 48.67
N SER A 33 -18.78 -7.36 48.32
CA SER A 33 -18.31 -6.34 49.27
C SER A 33 -18.00 -5.01 48.56
N VAL A 34 -18.95 -4.08 48.60
CA VAL A 34 -18.71 -2.64 48.39
C VAL A 34 -18.42 -2.01 49.75
N PRO A 35 -17.58 -0.97 49.82
CA PRO A 35 -17.82 0.15 50.72
C PRO A 35 -17.98 1.46 49.96
N ASP A 36 -18.86 2.32 50.48
CA ASP A 36 -19.27 3.63 49.97
C ASP A 36 -18.61 4.77 50.80
N ASN A 37 -18.96 6.02 50.52
CA ASN A 37 -18.57 7.30 51.14
C ASN A 37 -17.23 7.92 50.64
N GLY A 38 -17.14 9.24 50.38
CA GLY A 38 -18.25 10.21 50.30
C GLY A 38 -17.85 11.70 50.30
N ILE A 39 -18.46 12.45 49.36
CA ILE A 39 -18.96 13.85 49.40
C ILE A 39 -18.05 15.06 49.80
N TYR A 40 -18.29 16.18 49.08
CA TYR A 40 -18.00 17.60 49.36
C TYR A 40 -16.62 18.20 49.06
N GLY A 41 -16.62 19.42 48.47
CA GLY A 41 -15.44 20.26 48.30
C GLY A 41 -15.52 21.27 47.13
N THR A 42 -16.33 22.33 47.24
CA THR A 42 -16.32 23.47 46.29
C THR A 42 -15.24 24.49 46.63
N SER A 43 -14.53 25.03 45.63
CA SER A 43 -13.92 26.36 45.73
C SER A 43 -13.67 26.98 44.36
N ASP A 44 -14.33 28.09 44.07
CA ASP A 44 -13.92 29.03 43.03
C ASP A 44 -12.55 29.64 43.34
N ASN A 45 -11.89 30.19 42.32
CA ASN A 45 -11.12 31.43 42.48
C ASN A 45 -10.82 32.06 41.10
N SER A 46 -11.76 32.87 40.62
CA SER A 46 -11.44 33.97 39.72
C SER A 46 -10.65 35.03 40.49
N PHE A 47 -9.56 35.55 39.91
CA PHE A 47 -9.02 36.83 40.35
C PHE A 47 -8.60 37.69 39.15
N ASP A 48 -9.43 38.67 38.85
CA ASP A 48 -9.10 39.84 38.03
C ASP A 48 -8.45 40.90 38.93
N SER A 49 -7.43 41.59 38.42
CA SER A 49 -6.95 42.83 39.02
C SER A 49 -6.29 43.77 37.98
N SER A 50 -7.13 44.56 37.33
CA SER A 50 -6.94 46.01 37.15
C SER A 50 -5.70 46.55 36.39
N ALA A 51 -5.98 47.18 35.24
CA ALA A 51 -5.26 48.35 34.70
C ALA A 51 -5.52 49.61 35.61
N PRO A 52 -5.05 50.85 35.30
CA PRO A 52 -4.32 51.34 34.12
C PRO A 52 -3.11 52.27 34.43
N ASP A 53 -2.41 52.79 33.41
CA ASP A 53 -2.42 54.24 33.07
C ASP A 53 -1.55 54.59 31.84
N GLY A 54 -1.60 55.85 31.38
CA GLY A 54 -0.99 56.34 30.13
C GLY A 54 0.29 57.21 30.26
N PRO A 55 0.36 58.39 29.59
CA PRO A 55 1.30 58.56 28.47
C PRO A 55 2.23 59.81 28.53
N GLU A 56 2.88 60.15 27.41
CA GLU A 56 3.74 61.35 27.15
C GLU A 56 5.19 61.30 27.72
N LYS A 57 6.22 62.05 27.27
CA LYS A 57 6.56 62.75 25.99
C LYS A 57 8.08 63.10 25.96
N MET A 58 8.64 63.24 24.74
CA MET A 58 9.70 64.17 24.26
C MET A 58 10.97 64.56 25.08
N ALA A 59 12.14 64.46 24.41
CA ALA A 59 13.38 65.27 24.56
C ALA A 59 14.19 65.14 25.90
N ASP A 60 15.51 65.40 25.98
CA ASP A 60 16.34 66.36 25.22
C ASP A 60 17.87 65.99 25.12
N HIS A 61 18.77 66.97 24.92
CA HIS A 61 20.23 66.95 24.66
C HIS A 61 21.08 66.10 25.64
N GLY A 62 22.33 65.67 25.35
CA GLY A 62 23.18 65.83 24.14
C GLY A 62 24.67 66.10 24.46
N THR A 63 25.61 65.71 23.57
CA THR A 63 27.09 66.00 23.61
C THR A 63 27.85 65.48 24.86
N HIS A 64 29.19 65.40 24.99
CA HIS A 64 30.42 65.62 24.18
C HIS A 64 31.53 64.70 24.81
N ILE A 65 32.80 64.50 24.38
CA ILE A 65 33.75 64.96 23.34
C ILE A 65 34.68 63.71 23.05
N GLU A 66 35.75 63.60 22.24
CA GLU A 66 36.73 64.46 21.56
C GLU A 66 37.27 63.77 20.27
N VAL A 67 38.15 64.43 19.50
CA VAL A 67 38.93 63.87 18.36
C VAL A 67 40.33 64.51 18.34
N SER A 68 41.38 63.77 17.97
CA SER A 68 42.70 64.32 17.65
C SER A 68 43.02 64.25 16.15
N GLU A 69 43.87 65.17 15.67
CA GLU A 69 43.87 65.69 14.30
C GLU A 69 45.30 65.74 13.70
N ASN A 70 45.43 66.06 12.40
CA ASN A 70 46.63 66.54 11.65
C ASN A 70 47.49 65.48 10.93
N LYS A 71 48.05 65.73 9.72
CA LYS A 71 47.89 66.85 8.76
C LYS A 71 48.31 66.43 7.32
N GLU A 72 47.74 67.03 6.28
CA GLU A 72 48.33 67.06 4.92
C GLU A 72 49.40 68.15 4.79
N ILE A 73 50.42 67.94 3.96
CA ILE A 73 51.22 68.99 3.29
C ILE A 73 51.49 68.56 1.84
N LYS A 74 51.38 69.48 0.87
CA LYS A 74 51.52 69.22 -0.57
C LYS A 74 52.70 69.97 -1.22
N ASN A 75 53.33 69.28 -2.18
CA ASN A 75 54.00 69.78 -3.39
C ASN A 75 55.18 70.77 -3.29
N LYS A 76 56.36 70.32 -3.74
CA LYS A 76 57.18 71.09 -4.71
C LYS A 76 57.97 70.15 -5.64
N SER A 77 58.25 70.60 -6.86
CA SER A 77 58.82 69.82 -7.96
C SER A 77 60.35 69.81 -8.00
N LEU A 78 60.94 68.71 -8.49
CA LEU A 78 62.33 68.59 -8.95
C LEU A 78 62.44 67.51 -10.05
N SER A 79 63.59 67.42 -10.74
CA SER A 79 63.67 67.06 -12.16
C SER A 79 64.22 65.67 -12.54
N MET A 80 63.93 65.29 -13.80
CA MET A 80 64.36 64.12 -14.58
C MET A 80 65.79 63.58 -14.36
N ASN A 81 65.91 62.24 -14.31
CA ASN A 81 66.71 61.47 -15.28
C ASN A 81 66.19 60.01 -15.36
N PRO A 82 66.52 59.20 -16.39
CA PRO A 82 65.75 57.99 -16.74
C PRO A 82 66.24 56.68 -16.09
N ASN A 83 65.32 55.72 -15.97
CA ASN A 83 65.58 54.30 -15.70
C ASN A 83 64.82 53.44 -16.73
N PRO A 84 65.18 52.16 -16.99
CA PRO A 84 65.10 51.62 -18.35
C PRO A 84 63.80 50.87 -18.69
N TYR A 85 63.59 50.64 -19.99
CA TYR A 85 62.49 49.84 -20.52
C TYR A 85 62.44 48.42 -19.91
N PRO A 86 61.26 47.94 -19.45
CA PRO A 86 61.12 46.59 -18.94
C PRO A 86 61.22 45.56 -20.07
N GLN A 87 62.20 44.66 -20.02
CA GLN A 87 62.34 43.60 -21.01
C GLN A 87 61.21 42.56 -20.87
N LYS A 88 60.45 42.34 -21.97
CA LYS A 88 59.46 41.26 -22.07
C LYS A 88 60.16 39.89 -21.98
N LYS A 89 60.14 39.26 -20.80
CA LYS A 89 60.49 37.85 -20.64
C LYS A 89 59.57 37.00 -21.52
N LYS A 90 60.12 36.32 -22.53
CA LYS A 90 59.41 35.35 -23.35
C LYS A 90 58.97 34.17 -22.47
N HIS A 91 57.70 34.12 -22.07
CA HIS A 91 57.15 32.96 -21.35
C HIS A 91 57.28 31.71 -22.23
N ARG A 92 58.15 30.79 -21.84
CA ARG A 92 58.29 29.48 -22.49
C ARG A 92 57.20 28.56 -21.91
N TRP A 93 55.98 28.71 -22.41
CA TRP A 93 54.82 27.89 -22.04
C TRP A 93 54.90 26.46 -22.62
N MET A 94 55.63 26.28 -23.73
CA MET A 94 55.82 25.01 -24.44
C MET A 94 56.19 23.79 -23.54
N PRO A 95 57.18 23.86 -22.62
CA PRO A 95 57.46 22.74 -21.70
C PRO A 95 56.28 22.37 -20.79
N TYR A 96 55.46 23.33 -20.36
CA TYR A 96 54.28 23.05 -19.54
C TYR A 96 53.19 22.34 -20.35
N LEU A 97 53.00 22.72 -21.62
CA LEU A 97 52.09 22.00 -22.53
C LEU A 97 52.58 20.56 -22.78
N LEU A 98 53.89 20.34 -22.94
CA LEU A 98 54.44 18.98 -23.08
C LEU A 98 54.23 18.12 -21.81
N VAL A 99 54.36 18.70 -20.62
CA VAL A 99 54.06 18.00 -19.35
C VAL A 99 52.56 17.68 -19.23
N VAL A 100 51.67 18.62 -19.59
CA VAL A 100 50.21 18.36 -19.59
C VAL A 100 49.84 17.27 -20.60
N LEU A 101 50.40 17.29 -21.81
CA LEU A 101 50.18 16.23 -22.81
C LEU A 101 50.71 14.87 -22.34
N ALA A 102 51.86 14.83 -21.66
CA ALA A 102 52.39 13.59 -21.09
C ALA A 102 51.48 13.04 -19.97
N LEU A 103 50.95 13.89 -19.09
CA LEU A 103 50.00 13.49 -18.06
C LEU A 103 48.68 12.99 -18.65
N VAL A 104 48.14 13.67 -19.67
CA VAL A 104 46.94 13.21 -20.40
C VAL A 104 47.20 11.87 -21.10
N ALA A 105 48.36 11.67 -21.72
CA ALA A 105 48.72 10.40 -22.34
C ALA A 105 48.82 9.26 -21.30
N ILE A 106 49.43 9.53 -20.13
CA ILE A 106 49.48 8.55 -19.02
C ILE A 106 48.06 8.20 -18.54
N ILE A 107 47.19 9.21 -18.34
CA ILE A 107 45.79 8.99 -17.93
C ILE A 107 45.03 8.14 -18.96
N LEU A 108 45.18 8.44 -20.26
CA LEU A 108 44.54 7.67 -21.33
C LEU A 108 45.08 6.23 -21.43
N VAL A 109 46.38 6.02 -21.24
CA VAL A 109 46.97 4.68 -21.20
C VAL A 109 46.53 3.91 -19.95
N SER A 110 46.45 4.56 -18.79
CA SER A 110 45.88 3.95 -17.56
C SER A 110 44.41 3.56 -17.75
N LEU A 111 43.60 4.43 -18.37
CA LEU A 111 42.21 4.11 -18.73
C LEU A 111 42.12 2.92 -19.70
N ALA A 112 42.96 2.89 -20.75
CA ALA A 112 42.98 1.79 -21.72
C ALA A 112 43.45 0.46 -21.11
N LEU A 113 44.39 0.48 -20.17
CA LEU A 113 44.83 -0.71 -19.42
C LEU A 113 43.77 -1.17 -18.41
N ILE A 114 43.07 -0.26 -17.75
CA ILE A 114 41.93 -0.60 -16.89
C ILE A 114 40.81 -1.23 -17.74
N SER A 115 40.46 -0.65 -18.89
CA SER A 115 39.40 -1.16 -19.77
C SER A 115 39.77 -2.43 -20.57
N SER A 116 41.00 -2.91 -20.47
CA SER A 116 41.44 -4.18 -21.09
C SER A 116 41.75 -5.27 -20.06
N ASN A 117 42.13 -4.93 -18.82
CA ASN A 117 42.29 -5.90 -17.72
C ASN A 117 41.01 -6.10 -16.89
N PHE A 118 40.13 -5.11 -16.79
CA PHE A 118 38.72 -5.37 -16.50
C PHE A 118 38.02 -5.71 -17.83
N GLY A 119 37.32 -6.84 -17.87
CA GLY A 119 36.59 -7.29 -19.05
C GLY A 119 35.34 -6.47 -19.33
N VAL A 120 35.49 -5.22 -19.76
CA VAL A 120 34.37 -4.34 -20.20
C VAL A 120 33.92 -4.71 -21.62
N GLY A 121 33.61 -6.00 -21.80
CA GLY A 121 32.82 -6.54 -22.92
C GLY A 121 31.33 -6.68 -22.55
N GLY A 122 30.93 -6.24 -21.35
CA GLY A 122 29.53 -6.17 -20.94
C GLY A 122 28.79 -5.07 -21.69
N ASN A 123 27.54 -5.36 -22.05
CA ASN A 123 26.65 -4.45 -22.78
C ASN A 123 26.47 -3.12 -22.02
N LEU A 124 26.60 -1.98 -22.72
CA LEU A 124 26.40 -0.62 -22.17
C LEU A 124 24.92 -0.21 -22.10
N GLY A 125 24.00 -1.18 -22.18
CA GLY A 125 22.58 -0.98 -21.91
C GLY A 125 22.27 -0.82 -20.41
N SER A 126 21.04 -0.46 -20.10
CA SER A 126 20.54 -0.47 -18.72
C SER A 126 20.72 -1.87 -18.12
N SER A 127 21.21 -1.95 -16.89
CA SER A 127 21.40 -3.21 -16.17
C SER A 127 20.04 -3.91 -16.00
N GLU A 128 19.84 -5.02 -16.69
CA GLU A 128 18.57 -5.75 -16.70
C GLU A 128 18.17 -6.16 -15.29
N LYS A 129 16.92 -5.84 -14.92
CA LYS A 129 16.43 -5.93 -13.54
C LYS A 129 15.05 -6.56 -13.43
N VAL A 130 14.82 -7.18 -12.27
CA VAL A 130 13.50 -7.60 -11.78
C VAL A 130 13.02 -6.55 -10.79
N ALA A 131 11.83 -6.01 -11.02
CA ALA A 131 11.19 -5.07 -10.09
C ALA A 131 10.32 -5.82 -9.09
N VAL A 132 10.53 -5.61 -7.79
CA VAL A 132 9.80 -6.26 -6.70
C VAL A 132 8.89 -5.25 -6.01
N ILE A 133 7.59 -5.55 -6.00
CA ILE A 133 6.53 -4.74 -5.39
C ILE A 133 5.93 -5.54 -4.23
N TYR A 134 5.89 -4.96 -3.03
CA TYR A 134 5.25 -5.57 -1.87
C TYR A 134 3.77 -5.18 -1.81
N ILE A 135 2.89 -6.15 -1.57
CA ILE A 135 1.46 -5.94 -1.37
C ILE A 135 1.10 -6.57 -0.03
N GLN A 136 1.12 -5.77 1.05
CA GLN A 136 0.99 -6.26 2.42
C GLN A 136 -0.20 -5.66 3.14
N GLY A 137 -0.96 -6.51 3.83
CA GLY A 137 -2.17 -6.11 4.53
C GLY A 137 -3.37 -5.90 3.60
N THR A 138 -4.40 -5.18 4.07
CA THR A 138 -5.72 -5.15 3.41
C THR A 138 -5.72 -4.24 2.17
N ILE A 139 -6.31 -4.71 1.08
CA ILE A 139 -6.38 -4.00 -0.21
C ILE A 139 -7.62 -3.09 -0.26
N PHE A 140 -7.46 -1.83 -0.71
CA PHE A 140 -8.57 -0.93 -1.04
C PHE A 140 -8.13 0.18 -2.01
N SER A 141 -9.08 1.00 -2.48
CA SER A 141 -8.81 2.16 -3.34
C SER A 141 -8.86 3.46 -2.54
N GLY A 142 -7.82 4.27 -2.66
CA GLY A 142 -7.64 5.53 -1.94
C GLY A 142 -6.16 5.87 -1.75
N ASN A 143 -5.86 7.16 -1.64
CA ASN A 143 -4.49 7.65 -1.43
C ASN A 143 -4.15 7.72 0.08
N VAL A 144 -4.03 6.54 0.71
CA VAL A 144 -3.60 6.35 2.10
C VAL A 144 -2.11 5.94 2.14
N ALA A 145 -1.39 6.35 3.17
CA ALA A 145 0.02 6.00 3.33
C ALA A 145 0.22 4.49 3.58
N GLU A 146 1.06 3.85 2.76
CA GLU A 146 1.44 2.43 2.89
C GLU A 146 2.06 2.11 4.26
N GLY A 147 1.92 0.85 4.69
CA GLY A 147 2.63 0.31 5.85
C GLY A 147 1.84 0.32 7.17
N LEU A 148 0.62 0.85 7.19
CA LEU A 148 -0.31 0.77 8.33
C LEU A 148 -1.15 -0.52 8.35
N GLY A 149 -0.65 -1.63 7.80
CA GLY A 149 -1.44 -2.84 7.54
C GLY A 149 -2.33 -2.76 6.30
N TYR A 150 -1.99 -1.83 5.39
CA TYR A 150 -2.78 -1.46 4.21
C TYR A 150 -1.89 -1.27 2.98
N ALA A 151 -2.42 -1.66 1.82
CA ALA A 151 -1.84 -1.42 0.50
C ALA A 151 -2.94 -0.98 -0.47
N THR A 152 -2.74 0.11 -1.21
CA THR A 152 -3.81 0.73 -2.02
C THR A 152 -3.61 0.54 -3.51
N SER A 153 -4.71 0.46 -4.26
CA SER A 153 -4.66 0.22 -5.70
C SER A 153 -3.91 1.32 -6.45
N GLU A 154 -4.04 2.61 -6.08
CA GLU A 154 -3.28 3.68 -6.72
C GLU A 154 -1.76 3.55 -6.53
N ALA A 155 -1.31 3.10 -5.35
CA ALA A 155 0.10 2.88 -5.05
C ALA A 155 0.66 1.67 -5.81
N ILE A 156 -0.03 0.53 -5.74
CA ILE A 156 0.36 -0.71 -6.43
C ILE A 156 0.35 -0.51 -7.95
N ALA A 157 -0.70 0.11 -8.49
CA ALA A 157 -0.81 0.49 -9.90
C ALA A 157 0.26 1.52 -10.30
N GLY A 158 0.63 2.44 -9.38
CA GLY A 158 1.74 3.37 -9.55
C GLY A 158 3.07 2.64 -9.75
N ASP A 159 3.41 1.73 -8.83
CA ASP A 159 4.63 0.93 -8.90
C ASP A 159 4.66 0.00 -10.13
N ILE A 160 3.55 -0.67 -10.48
CA ILE A 160 3.46 -1.51 -11.69
C ILE A 160 3.68 -0.64 -12.94
N ARG A 161 3.06 0.53 -13.05
CA ARG A 161 3.26 1.45 -14.18
C ARG A 161 4.68 2.00 -14.24
N SER A 162 5.30 2.31 -13.11
CA SER A 162 6.67 2.79 -13.03
C SER A 162 7.67 1.71 -13.44
N ALA A 163 7.51 0.48 -12.94
CA ALA A 163 8.30 -0.67 -13.37
C ALA A 163 8.12 -0.95 -14.87
N ALA A 164 6.87 -0.96 -15.35
CA ALA A 164 6.55 -1.15 -16.77
C ALA A 164 6.84 0.06 -17.68
N ALA A 165 7.53 1.10 -17.18
CA ALA A 165 7.99 2.26 -17.95
C ALA A 165 9.52 2.43 -17.94
N ASP A 166 10.26 1.54 -17.25
CA ASP A 166 11.73 1.52 -17.23
C ASP A 166 12.24 0.39 -18.14
N ASP A 167 12.92 0.75 -19.23
CA ASP A 167 13.43 -0.21 -20.23
C ASP A 167 14.43 -1.25 -19.66
N GLY A 168 14.94 -1.04 -18.45
CA GLY A 168 15.77 -2.00 -17.73
C GLY A 168 14.97 -3.09 -17.01
N VAL A 169 13.71 -2.86 -16.67
CA VAL A 169 12.83 -3.88 -16.07
C VAL A 169 12.44 -4.91 -17.12
N LYS A 170 12.81 -6.17 -16.89
CA LYS A 170 12.44 -7.29 -17.76
C LYS A 170 11.34 -8.17 -17.19
N ALA A 171 11.06 -8.07 -15.89
CA ALA A 171 9.97 -8.77 -15.23
C ALA A 171 9.59 -8.10 -13.90
N ILE A 172 8.37 -8.35 -13.43
CA ILE A 172 7.84 -7.84 -12.16
C ILE A 172 7.56 -9.02 -11.22
N VAL A 173 7.90 -8.88 -9.94
CA VAL A 173 7.51 -9.80 -8.86
C VAL A 173 6.57 -9.08 -7.89
N LEU A 174 5.36 -9.62 -7.72
CA LEU A 174 4.41 -9.20 -6.70
C LEU A 174 4.61 -10.06 -5.44
N ARG A 175 5.18 -9.48 -4.39
CA ARG A 175 5.33 -10.12 -3.08
C ARG A 175 4.09 -9.85 -2.24
N ILE A 176 3.14 -10.79 -2.26
CA ILE A 176 1.79 -10.64 -1.70
C ILE A 176 1.74 -11.28 -0.31
N ASP A 177 1.30 -10.53 0.69
CA ASP A 177 1.06 -10.99 2.06
C ASP A 177 -0.18 -10.29 2.64
N SER A 178 -1.36 -10.72 2.20
CA SER A 178 -2.62 -9.97 2.26
C SER A 178 -3.85 -10.88 2.44
N PRO A 179 -4.84 -10.48 3.28
CA PRO A 179 -6.10 -11.19 3.46
C PRO A 179 -7.14 -10.96 2.34
N GLY A 180 -6.87 -10.07 1.38
CA GLY A 180 -7.86 -9.58 0.43
C GLY A 180 -8.31 -8.15 0.71
N GLY A 181 -9.52 -7.78 0.27
CA GLY A 181 -9.91 -6.37 0.22
C GLY A 181 -11.01 -6.00 -0.76
N SER A 182 -11.02 -4.75 -1.22
CA SER A 182 -12.01 -4.22 -2.16
C SER A 182 -11.94 -4.90 -3.54
N PRO A 183 -13.06 -5.41 -4.09
CA PRO A 183 -13.08 -5.99 -5.45
C PRO A 183 -12.67 -4.96 -6.53
N ALA A 184 -13.09 -3.70 -6.39
CA ALA A 184 -12.76 -2.64 -7.34
C ALA A 184 -11.25 -2.31 -7.35
N ALA A 185 -10.63 -2.27 -6.17
CA ALA A 185 -9.18 -2.07 -6.05
C ALA A 185 -8.39 -3.24 -6.66
N ALA A 186 -8.89 -4.48 -6.54
CA ALA A 186 -8.30 -5.61 -7.23
C ALA A 186 -8.42 -5.51 -8.76
N GLN A 187 -9.56 -5.04 -9.29
CA GLN A 187 -9.73 -4.82 -10.73
C GLN A 187 -8.77 -3.74 -11.27
N GLU A 188 -8.59 -2.62 -10.56
CA GLU A 188 -7.60 -1.59 -10.91
C GLU A 188 -6.16 -2.13 -10.98
N ILE A 189 -5.79 -3.04 -10.07
CA ILE A 189 -4.48 -3.70 -10.06
C ILE A 189 -4.36 -4.71 -11.20
N VAL A 190 -5.38 -5.55 -11.42
CA VAL A 190 -5.43 -6.53 -12.52
C VAL A 190 -5.31 -5.84 -13.89
N GLU A 191 -5.93 -4.67 -14.07
CA GLU A 191 -5.75 -3.88 -15.27
C GLU A 191 -4.28 -3.51 -15.53
N GLU A 192 -3.52 -3.05 -14.52
CA GLU A 192 -2.11 -2.71 -14.70
C GLU A 192 -1.22 -3.96 -14.87
N ILE A 193 -1.56 -5.09 -14.24
CA ILE A 193 -0.92 -6.39 -14.52
C ILE A 193 -1.08 -6.75 -16.01
N LYS A 194 -2.31 -6.73 -16.52
CA LYS A 194 -2.60 -7.02 -17.94
C LYS A 194 -1.93 -6.00 -18.89
N LYS A 195 -1.83 -4.72 -18.50
CA LYS A 195 -1.09 -3.68 -19.26
C LYS A 195 0.43 -3.89 -19.26
N ALA A 196 1.02 -4.46 -18.19
CA ALA A 196 2.44 -4.83 -18.14
C ALA A 196 2.73 -6.07 -19.00
N GLN A 197 1.91 -7.12 -18.88
CA GLN A 197 1.99 -8.32 -19.70
C GLN A 197 1.84 -8.01 -21.19
N ALA A 198 0.92 -7.10 -21.56
CA ALA A 198 0.74 -6.63 -22.94
C ALA A 198 1.96 -5.88 -23.53
N LYS A 199 2.91 -5.43 -22.71
CA LYS A 199 4.21 -4.89 -23.15
C LYS A 199 5.29 -5.98 -23.30
N GLY A 200 4.99 -7.23 -22.98
CA GLY A 200 5.95 -8.33 -22.89
C GLY A 200 6.74 -8.37 -21.58
N ILE A 201 6.24 -7.74 -20.51
CA ILE A 201 6.85 -7.77 -19.18
C ILE A 201 6.09 -8.80 -18.33
N PRO A 202 6.61 -10.02 -18.12
CA PRO A 202 5.95 -11.04 -17.30
C PRO A 202 5.86 -10.61 -15.83
N VAL A 203 4.78 -11.02 -15.19
CA VAL A 203 4.47 -10.76 -13.79
C VAL A 203 4.42 -12.09 -13.04
N VAL A 204 5.20 -12.21 -11.96
CA VAL A 204 5.29 -13.42 -11.12
C VAL A 204 4.83 -13.10 -9.71
N VAL A 205 4.00 -13.96 -9.10
CA VAL A 205 3.59 -13.82 -7.71
C VAL A 205 4.48 -14.64 -6.79
N SER A 206 4.91 -14.03 -5.68
CA SER A 206 5.45 -14.71 -4.52
C SER A 206 4.49 -14.53 -3.34
N MET A 207 3.77 -15.57 -2.96
CA MET A 207 2.86 -15.52 -1.82
C MET A 207 3.60 -15.64 -0.49
N GLY A 208 3.12 -14.89 0.51
CA GLY A 208 3.57 -14.94 1.90
C GLY A 208 2.85 -15.99 2.72
N ASP A 209 2.53 -15.65 3.97
CA ASP A 209 1.78 -16.53 4.86
C ASP A 209 0.29 -16.52 4.49
N LEU A 210 -0.18 -15.41 3.90
CA LEU A 210 -1.54 -15.21 3.44
C LEU A 210 -1.58 -14.52 2.06
N ALA A 211 -2.30 -15.09 1.10
CA ALA A 211 -2.58 -14.49 -0.21
C ALA A 211 -3.98 -14.93 -0.65
N ALA A 212 -4.99 -14.49 0.11
CA ALA A 212 -6.37 -14.94 -0.01
C ALA A 212 -7.28 -13.86 -0.61
N SER A 213 -8.46 -14.25 -1.08
CA SER A 213 -9.55 -13.33 -1.38
C SER A 213 -9.12 -12.32 -2.47
N ALA A 214 -9.30 -11.01 -2.33
CA ALA A 214 -8.85 -10.02 -3.34
C ALA A 214 -7.33 -10.09 -3.64
N ALA A 215 -6.52 -10.65 -2.72
CA ALA A 215 -5.10 -10.90 -2.96
C ALA A 215 -4.87 -12.10 -3.90
N TYR A 216 -5.77 -13.09 -3.88
CA TYR A 216 -5.82 -14.13 -4.91
C TYR A 216 -6.42 -13.61 -6.22
N TYR A 217 -7.40 -12.70 -6.18
CA TYR A 217 -7.96 -12.02 -7.36
C TYR A 217 -6.84 -11.38 -8.20
N ILE A 218 -5.97 -10.58 -7.58
CA ILE A 218 -4.83 -9.96 -8.29
C ILE A 218 -3.72 -10.97 -8.64
N SER A 219 -3.66 -12.13 -7.98
CA SER A 219 -2.67 -13.17 -8.28
C SER A 219 -3.03 -13.98 -9.53
N ALA A 220 -4.32 -14.28 -9.70
CA ALA A 220 -4.80 -15.24 -10.69
C ALA A 220 -4.41 -14.96 -12.16
N PRO A 221 -4.38 -13.71 -12.66
CA PRO A 221 -3.99 -13.40 -14.05
C PRO A 221 -2.48 -13.28 -14.28
N THR A 222 -1.63 -13.51 -13.28
CA THR A 222 -0.16 -13.42 -13.42
C THR A 222 0.45 -14.67 -14.09
N ASP A 223 1.58 -14.49 -14.77
CA ASP A 223 2.23 -15.51 -15.62
C ASP A 223 2.70 -16.75 -14.83
N TYR A 224 3.00 -16.59 -13.54
CA TYR A 224 3.42 -17.68 -12.67
C TYR A 224 3.19 -17.37 -11.18
N ILE A 225 2.56 -18.28 -10.45
CA ILE A 225 2.27 -18.11 -9.02
C ILE A 225 3.09 -19.10 -8.17
N ILE A 226 3.94 -18.58 -7.29
CA ILE A 226 4.72 -19.35 -6.31
C ILE A 226 4.15 -19.14 -4.90
N ALA A 227 3.94 -20.24 -4.19
CA ALA A 227 3.51 -20.25 -2.80
C ALA A 227 4.45 -21.11 -1.92
N ASN A 228 4.46 -20.84 -0.62
CA ASN A 228 4.98 -21.82 0.34
C ASN A 228 3.94 -22.97 0.46
N PRO A 229 4.35 -24.23 0.68
CA PRO A 229 3.43 -25.32 1.02
C PRO A 229 2.41 -24.97 2.11
N SER A 230 2.79 -24.14 3.09
CA SER A 230 1.97 -23.67 4.21
C SER A 230 1.28 -22.31 4.01
N THR A 231 1.47 -21.63 2.88
CA THR A 231 0.73 -20.39 2.53
C THR A 231 -0.77 -20.65 2.58
N ASN A 232 -1.55 -19.72 3.13
CA ASN A 232 -3.01 -19.75 3.01
C ASN A 232 -3.43 -18.88 1.81
N THR A 233 -4.18 -19.48 0.87
CA THR A 233 -4.66 -18.82 -0.35
C THR A 233 -6.07 -19.32 -0.70
N GLY A 234 -6.59 -19.04 -1.90
CA GLY A 234 -8.00 -19.24 -2.22
C GLY A 234 -8.85 -18.15 -1.58
N SER A 235 -9.87 -18.51 -0.81
CA SER A 235 -10.95 -17.60 -0.37
C SER A 235 -11.63 -16.95 -1.58
N ILE A 236 -11.84 -17.72 -2.65
CA ILE A 236 -12.46 -17.21 -3.88
C ILE A 236 -13.97 -17.10 -3.61
N GLY A 237 -14.42 -15.86 -3.39
CA GLY A 237 -15.76 -15.51 -2.95
C GLY A 237 -15.91 -14.00 -2.89
N VAL A 238 -17.09 -13.51 -2.53
CA VAL A 238 -17.33 -12.10 -2.19
C VAL A 238 -18.30 -12.05 -1.02
N ILE A 239 -18.10 -11.13 -0.08
CA ILE A 239 -19.00 -10.88 1.05
C ILE A 239 -19.34 -9.39 1.17
N TRP A 240 -20.56 -9.08 1.58
CA TRP A 240 -20.97 -7.74 2.00
C TRP A 240 -21.59 -7.85 3.39
N VAL A 241 -20.93 -7.27 4.40
CA VAL A 241 -21.39 -7.37 5.80
C VAL A 241 -22.24 -6.15 6.16
N PHE A 242 -23.42 -6.42 6.72
CA PHE A 242 -24.33 -5.43 7.30
C PHE A 242 -24.61 -5.78 8.76
N GLN A 243 -24.59 -4.79 9.64
CA GLN A 243 -24.86 -4.96 11.07
C GLN A 243 -26.26 -4.41 11.41
N ASN A 244 -27.02 -5.12 12.24
CA ASN A 244 -28.29 -4.63 12.77
C ASN A 244 -28.24 -4.56 14.30
N ASN A 245 -28.29 -3.33 14.84
CA ASN A 245 -28.29 -3.01 16.26
C ASN A 245 -29.68 -2.57 16.78
N SER A 246 -30.76 -2.76 16.00
CA SER A 246 -32.10 -2.25 16.33
C SER A 246 -32.61 -2.67 17.72
N LEU A 247 -32.25 -3.87 18.18
CA LEU A 247 -32.58 -4.37 19.52
C LEU A 247 -31.86 -3.58 20.63
N SER A 248 -30.55 -3.32 20.47
CA SER A 248 -29.75 -2.51 21.40
C SER A 248 -30.26 -1.06 21.46
N ASN A 249 -30.65 -0.50 20.31
CA ASN A 249 -31.27 0.82 20.24
C ASN A 249 -32.61 0.86 20.98
N GLN A 250 -33.45 -0.18 20.82
CA GLN A 250 -34.71 -0.31 21.55
C GLN A 250 -34.50 -0.44 23.08
N GLU A 251 -33.53 -1.24 23.52
CA GLU A 251 -33.17 -1.39 24.95
C GLU A 251 -32.62 -0.10 25.56
N THR A 252 -31.90 0.71 24.78
CA THR A 252 -31.33 2.00 25.22
C THR A 252 -32.26 3.20 25.01
N GLY A 253 -33.44 3.00 24.41
CA GLY A 253 -34.43 4.06 24.16
C GLY A 253 -34.06 5.02 23.01
N VAL A 254 -33.17 4.60 22.10
CA VAL A 254 -32.76 5.39 20.94
C VAL A 254 -33.68 5.11 19.74
N ASP A 255 -34.35 6.14 19.26
CA ASP A 255 -35.27 6.09 18.10
C ASP A 255 -34.78 7.02 16.96
N TYR A 256 -35.10 6.67 15.72
CA TYR A 256 -34.55 7.29 14.51
C TYR A 256 -35.65 7.69 13.50
N TYR A 257 -35.91 8.99 13.39
CA TYR A 257 -36.71 9.54 12.27
C TYR A 257 -35.84 9.76 11.02
N VAL A 258 -36.06 8.98 9.97
CA VAL A 258 -35.28 9.02 8.73
C VAL A 258 -36.07 9.69 7.60
N ALA A 259 -35.74 10.96 7.30
CA ALA A 259 -36.21 11.64 6.10
C ALA A 259 -35.33 11.25 4.90
N LYS A 260 -35.84 10.40 4.00
CA LYS A 260 -35.12 9.87 2.83
C LYS A 260 -35.79 10.21 1.49
N SER A 261 -35.00 10.29 0.42
CA SER A 261 -35.45 10.63 -0.94
C SER A 261 -35.85 9.43 -1.80
N GLY A 262 -35.81 8.22 -1.25
CA GLY A 262 -36.19 6.96 -1.89
C GLY A 262 -35.90 5.78 -0.96
N GLU A 263 -36.58 4.64 -1.17
CA GLU A 263 -36.63 3.58 -0.14
C GLU A 263 -35.27 2.94 0.19
N MET A 264 -34.46 2.61 -0.82
CA MET A 264 -33.15 1.97 -0.64
C MET A 264 -32.07 2.91 -0.03
N LYS A 265 -32.42 4.17 0.30
CA LYS A 265 -31.42 5.20 0.64
C LYS A 265 -30.80 5.03 2.02
N ASP A 266 -31.48 4.31 2.92
CA ASP A 266 -31.01 3.90 4.24
C ASP A 266 -30.75 2.38 4.32
N MET A 267 -30.54 1.72 3.18
CA MET A 267 -30.11 0.32 3.13
C MET A 267 -28.77 0.12 3.85
N GLY A 268 -28.69 -0.91 4.68
CA GLY A 268 -27.50 -1.21 5.48
C GLY A 268 -27.35 -0.39 6.75
N SER A 269 -28.28 0.54 7.02
CA SER A 269 -28.25 1.37 8.23
C SER A 269 -28.35 0.54 9.51
N THR A 270 -27.44 0.81 10.46
CA THR A 270 -27.24 -0.06 11.63
C THR A 270 -28.36 -0.03 12.66
N TRP A 271 -29.32 0.90 12.54
CA TRP A 271 -30.47 1.01 13.45
C TRP A 271 -31.69 0.17 13.04
N ARG A 272 -31.67 -0.49 11.88
CA ARG A 272 -32.73 -1.42 11.45
C ARG A 272 -32.17 -2.65 10.73
N GLY A 273 -33.02 -3.67 10.55
CA GLY A 273 -32.72 -4.78 9.65
C GLY A 273 -32.86 -4.39 8.18
N LEU A 274 -32.21 -5.16 7.30
CA LEU A 274 -32.51 -5.17 5.87
C LEU A 274 -33.91 -5.75 5.64
N THR A 275 -34.70 -5.09 4.80
CA THR A 275 -35.92 -5.66 4.20
C THR A 275 -35.56 -6.75 3.18
N ASP A 276 -36.52 -7.57 2.77
CA ASP A 276 -36.24 -8.68 1.83
C ASP A 276 -35.81 -8.18 0.44
N GLN A 277 -36.35 -7.04 -0.02
CA GLN A 277 -35.91 -6.37 -1.25
C GLN A 277 -34.46 -5.87 -1.16
N GLU A 278 -34.03 -5.42 0.02
CA GLU A 278 -32.64 -4.98 0.26
C GLU A 278 -31.67 -6.15 0.32
N LYS A 279 -32.09 -7.32 0.83
CA LYS A 279 -31.31 -8.57 0.77
C LYS A 279 -31.13 -9.02 -0.67
N GLU A 280 -32.22 -9.13 -1.44
CA GLU A 280 -32.18 -9.54 -2.85
C GLU A 280 -31.25 -8.65 -3.70
N TYR A 281 -31.27 -7.33 -3.45
CA TYR A 281 -30.36 -6.38 -4.10
C TYR A 281 -28.90 -6.51 -3.62
N ALA A 282 -28.66 -6.70 -2.32
CA ALA A 282 -27.31 -6.93 -1.81
C ALA A 282 -26.71 -8.23 -2.35
N ASP A 283 -27.50 -9.31 -2.38
CA ASP A 283 -27.12 -10.60 -2.95
C ASP A 283 -26.78 -10.46 -4.45
N SER A 284 -27.54 -9.67 -5.22
CA SER A 284 -27.22 -9.44 -6.64
C SER A 284 -25.88 -8.70 -6.82
N VAL A 285 -25.58 -7.69 -6.00
CA VAL A 285 -24.30 -6.95 -6.06
C VAL A 285 -23.10 -7.83 -5.67
N VAL A 286 -23.29 -8.71 -4.67
CA VAL A 286 -22.30 -9.72 -4.29
C VAL A 286 -22.09 -10.72 -5.43
N MET A 287 -23.16 -11.20 -6.07
CA MET A 287 -23.08 -12.16 -7.18
C MET A 287 -22.45 -11.58 -8.45
N ASP A 288 -22.76 -10.34 -8.83
CA ASP A 288 -22.10 -9.66 -9.96
C ASP A 288 -20.59 -9.53 -9.71
N SER A 289 -20.19 -9.20 -8.48
CA SER A 289 -18.78 -9.12 -8.08
C SER A 289 -18.10 -10.50 -8.09
N TYR A 290 -18.81 -11.53 -7.63
CA TYR A 290 -18.33 -12.93 -7.65
C TYR A 290 -18.17 -13.47 -9.07
N GLU A 291 -19.11 -13.22 -9.99
CA GLU A 291 -18.99 -13.65 -11.39
C GLU A 291 -17.79 -13.03 -12.11
N ASN A 292 -17.35 -11.82 -11.68
CA ASN A 292 -16.14 -11.18 -12.16
C ASN A 292 -14.87 -11.83 -11.59
N PHE A 293 -14.84 -12.14 -10.28
CA PHE A 293 -13.74 -12.90 -9.67
C PHE A 293 -13.59 -14.30 -10.33
N VAL A 294 -14.72 -14.99 -10.56
CA VAL A 294 -14.77 -16.26 -11.30
C VAL A 294 -14.31 -16.09 -12.76
N ALA A 295 -14.51 -14.92 -13.39
CA ALA A 295 -13.98 -14.64 -14.72
C ALA A 295 -12.45 -14.58 -14.72
N GLU A 296 -11.88 -13.78 -13.82
CA GLU A 296 -10.43 -13.54 -13.73
C GLU A 296 -9.65 -14.79 -13.34
N VAL A 297 -10.18 -15.62 -12.44
CA VAL A 297 -9.59 -16.93 -12.13
C VAL A 297 -9.75 -17.92 -13.29
N SER A 298 -10.87 -17.87 -14.03
CA SER A 298 -11.10 -18.75 -15.19
C SER A 298 -10.15 -18.42 -16.35
N GLU A 299 -9.95 -17.14 -16.65
CA GLU A 299 -9.01 -16.65 -17.66
C GLU A 299 -7.56 -16.90 -17.22
N GLY A 300 -7.14 -16.31 -16.10
CA GLY A 300 -5.74 -16.32 -15.65
C GLY A 300 -5.18 -17.71 -15.33
N ARG A 301 -6.02 -18.62 -14.84
CA ARG A 301 -5.62 -20.01 -14.52
C ARG A 301 -5.99 -21.03 -15.61
N ASN A 302 -6.51 -20.57 -16.76
CA ASN A 302 -6.99 -21.41 -17.86
C ASN A 302 -7.92 -22.54 -17.40
N MET A 303 -8.84 -22.23 -16.49
CA MET A 303 -9.81 -23.16 -15.92
C MET A 303 -11.20 -22.91 -16.49
N SER A 304 -12.03 -23.94 -16.61
CA SER A 304 -13.45 -23.73 -16.93
C SER A 304 -14.14 -22.96 -15.78
N ARG A 305 -15.04 -22.02 -16.10
CA ARG A 305 -15.86 -21.33 -15.08
C ARG A 305 -16.59 -22.31 -14.14
N SER A 306 -16.96 -23.49 -14.62
CA SER A 306 -17.58 -24.54 -13.78
C SER A 306 -16.59 -25.14 -12.78
N ASN A 307 -15.34 -25.36 -13.19
CA ASN A 307 -14.29 -25.84 -12.29
C ASN A 307 -13.97 -24.77 -11.25
N VAL A 308 -13.81 -23.51 -11.66
CA VAL A 308 -13.57 -22.39 -10.73
C VAL A 308 -14.69 -22.30 -9.69
N LYS A 309 -15.97 -22.34 -10.10
CA LYS A 309 -17.11 -22.32 -9.15
C LYS A 309 -17.10 -23.49 -8.15
N SER A 310 -16.62 -24.67 -8.53
CA SER A 310 -16.47 -25.80 -7.59
C SER A 310 -15.36 -25.62 -6.55
N LEU A 311 -14.48 -24.63 -6.75
CA LEU A 311 -13.40 -24.24 -5.82
C LEU A 311 -13.66 -22.89 -5.13
N ALA A 312 -14.70 -22.16 -5.57
CA ALA A 312 -14.98 -20.78 -5.21
C ALA A 312 -16.27 -20.65 -4.39
N ASP A 313 -16.20 -21.14 -3.15
CA ASP A 313 -17.23 -20.98 -2.11
C ASP A 313 -16.69 -20.24 -0.88
N GLY A 314 -15.66 -19.40 -1.06
CA GLY A 314 -15.00 -18.64 0.01
C GLY A 314 -14.06 -19.46 0.91
N ARG A 315 -13.87 -20.77 0.69
CA ARG A 315 -12.92 -21.56 1.50
C ARG A 315 -11.45 -21.22 1.20
N ILE A 316 -10.61 -21.29 2.23
CA ILE A 316 -9.14 -21.23 2.09
C ILE A 316 -8.54 -22.58 1.68
N TYR A 317 -7.39 -22.52 1.03
CA TYR A 317 -6.53 -23.66 0.70
C TYR A 317 -5.10 -23.41 1.19
N THR A 318 -4.43 -24.46 1.67
CA THR A 318 -2.97 -24.43 1.85
C THR A 318 -2.28 -24.40 0.48
N GLY A 319 -1.05 -23.89 0.40
CA GLY A 319 -0.27 -23.89 -0.85
C GLY A 319 -0.16 -25.27 -1.49
N VAL A 320 0.01 -26.34 -0.69
CA VAL A 320 -0.06 -27.73 -1.19
C VAL A 320 -1.37 -27.99 -1.93
N ARG A 321 -2.52 -27.73 -1.29
CA ARG A 321 -3.82 -28.02 -1.88
C ARG A 321 -4.14 -27.08 -3.05
N ALA A 322 -3.70 -25.82 -2.99
CA ALA A 322 -3.82 -24.87 -4.08
C ALA A 322 -3.08 -25.36 -5.34
N LYS A 323 -1.90 -25.98 -5.18
CA LYS A 323 -1.14 -26.55 -6.31
C LYS A 323 -1.80 -27.80 -6.89
N GLU A 324 -2.31 -28.70 -6.05
CA GLU A 324 -3.11 -29.85 -6.51
C GLU A 324 -4.35 -29.45 -7.31
N LEU A 325 -4.90 -28.27 -7.01
CA LEU A 325 -6.06 -27.69 -7.68
C LEU A 325 -5.71 -26.81 -8.90
N GLY A 326 -4.42 -26.58 -9.19
CA GLY A 326 -3.96 -25.68 -10.25
C GLY A 326 -4.09 -24.17 -9.95
N LEU A 327 -4.46 -23.81 -8.72
CA LEU A 327 -4.60 -22.43 -8.26
C LEU A 327 -3.24 -21.72 -8.09
N VAL A 328 -2.15 -22.48 -7.92
CA VAL A 328 -0.76 -21.99 -7.95
C VAL A 328 0.14 -22.95 -8.74
N ASP A 329 1.25 -22.45 -9.29
CA ASP A 329 2.12 -23.20 -10.20
C ASP A 329 3.35 -23.77 -9.49
N GLY A 330 3.98 -22.97 -8.63
CA GLY A 330 5.27 -23.25 -8.01
C GLY A 330 5.20 -23.45 -6.50
N PHE A 331 6.19 -24.17 -5.95
CA PHE A 331 6.53 -24.06 -4.53
C PHE A 331 7.84 -23.30 -4.40
N GLY A 332 7.94 -22.43 -3.40
CA GLY A 332 9.15 -21.62 -3.20
C GLY A 332 8.91 -20.46 -2.23
N ASN A 333 9.74 -19.43 -2.38
CA ASN A 333 9.74 -18.20 -1.59
C ASN A 333 9.90 -16.97 -2.51
N ILE A 334 10.50 -15.87 -2.03
CA ILE A 334 10.73 -14.66 -2.84
C ILE A 334 11.90 -14.82 -3.81
N TYR A 335 12.94 -15.57 -3.44
CA TYR A 335 14.11 -15.80 -4.30
C TYR A 335 13.73 -16.66 -5.52
N ASP A 336 13.01 -17.77 -5.32
CA ASP A 336 12.52 -18.61 -6.43
C ASP A 336 11.61 -17.82 -7.40
N ALA A 337 10.87 -16.83 -6.89
CA ALA A 337 10.04 -15.96 -7.72
C ALA A 337 10.83 -14.89 -8.48
N ILE A 338 11.91 -14.36 -7.90
CA ILE A 338 12.86 -13.48 -8.60
C ILE A 338 13.59 -14.24 -9.70
N ASP A 339 14.05 -15.45 -9.41
CA ASP A 339 14.71 -16.33 -10.40
C ASP A 339 13.73 -16.72 -11.52
N LYS A 340 12.46 -17.01 -11.19
CA LYS A 340 11.43 -17.31 -12.19
C LYS A 340 11.03 -16.09 -13.03
N ALA A 341 10.99 -14.90 -12.43
CA ALA A 341 10.78 -13.66 -13.15
C ALA A 341 11.96 -13.35 -14.09
N ALA A 342 13.20 -13.59 -13.65
CA ALA A 342 14.40 -13.46 -14.48
C ALA A 342 14.40 -14.46 -15.66
N GLU A 343 14.01 -15.71 -15.42
CA GLU A 343 13.84 -16.75 -16.46
C GLU A 343 12.84 -16.30 -17.54
N LEU A 344 11.64 -15.86 -17.13
CA LEU A 344 10.59 -15.42 -18.06
C LEU A 344 10.95 -14.11 -18.78
N GLY A 345 11.64 -13.19 -18.09
CA GLY A 345 12.15 -11.93 -18.65
C GLY A 345 13.40 -12.09 -19.53
N GLY A 346 13.96 -13.30 -19.66
CA GLY A 346 15.14 -13.59 -20.48
C GLY A 346 16.47 -13.08 -19.91
N ILE A 347 16.52 -12.69 -18.63
CA ILE A 347 17.74 -12.17 -17.99
C ILE A 347 18.77 -13.29 -17.87
N SER A 348 20.01 -13.03 -18.31
CA SER A 348 21.10 -14.01 -18.27
C SER A 348 22.06 -13.75 -17.10
N GLY A 349 22.08 -14.66 -16.12
CA GLY A 349 22.94 -14.57 -14.94
C GLY A 349 22.17 -14.20 -13.67
N GLU A 350 22.87 -13.66 -12.67
CA GLU A 350 22.24 -13.19 -11.43
C GLU A 350 21.44 -11.90 -11.71
N PRO A 351 20.11 -11.88 -11.50
CA PRO A 351 19.28 -10.73 -11.83
C PRO A 351 19.50 -9.59 -10.84
N LYS A 352 19.64 -8.36 -11.35
CA LYS A 352 19.62 -7.18 -10.48
C LYS A 352 18.21 -6.97 -9.94
N VAL A 353 18.07 -6.92 -8.62
CA VAL A 353 16.76 -6.71 -7.98
C VAL A 353 16.57 -5.25 -7.60
N GLU A 354 15.46 -4.66 -8.02
CA GLU A 354 14.99 -3.35 -7.59
C GLU A 354 13.74 -3.54 -6.71
N TYR A 355 13.65 -2.83 -5.58
CA TYR A 355 12.52 -2.93 -4.67
C TYR A 355 11.79 -1.59 -4.62
N MET A 356 10.55 -1.54 -5.12
CA MET A 356 9.83 -0.29 -5.39
C MET A 356 9.34 0.40 -4.10
N ASN A 357 8.58 -0.32 -3.29
CA ASN A 357 7.96 0.20 -2.06
C ASN A 357 8.45 -0.45 -0.74
N LYS A 358 9.58 -1.18 -0.78
CA LYS A 358 10.13 -1.84 0.43
C LYS A 358 10.29 -0.84 1.59
N ALA A 359 9.72 -1.18 2.74
CA ALA A 359 9.70 -0.34 3.93
C ALA A 359 11.13 0.08 4.35
N SER A 360 11.46 1.35 4.11
CA SER A 360 12.71 1.96 4.56
C SER A 360 12.51 2.60 5.93
N ILE A 361 13.50 2.43 6.81
CA ILE A 361 13.59 3.15 8.10
C ILE A 361 13.56 4.67 7.86
N SER A 362 14.04 5.16 6.71
CA SER A 362 13.89 6.59 6.34
C SER A 362 12.44 7.00 6.03
N ARG A 363 11.62 6.14 5.37
CA ARG A 363 10.17 6.42 5.19
C ARG A 363 9.43 6.42 6.55
N LEU A 364 9.90 5.63 7.52
CA LEU A 364 9.31 5.53 8.85
C LEU A 364 9.69 6.71 9.79
N LEU A 365 10.96 7.15 9.75
CA LEU A 365 11.49 8.23 10.62
C LEU A 365 11.30 9.63 10.02
N LEU A 366 11.36 9.75 8.69
CA LEU A 366 11.15 11.00 7.95
C LEU A 366 9.78 10.93 7.25
N GLY A 367 8.75 10.61 8.03
CA GLY A 367 7.40 10.33 7.54
C GLY A 367 6.91 11.39 6.55
N SER A 368 6.59 10.91 5.33
CA SER A 368 6.26 11.69 4.12
C SER A 368 5.78 13.12 4.39
N ASP A 369 6.47 14.12 3.85
CA ASP A 369 6.24 15.57 4.07
C ASP A 369 4.83 16.02 3.65
N SER A 370 3.86 15.74 4.52
CA SER A 370 2.43 15.81 4.23
C SER A 370 1.66 16.16 5.51
N LYS A 371 1.80 17.40 5.97
CA LYS A 371 1.17 17.93 7.23
C LYS A 371 -0.37 18.02 7.21
N GLY A 372 -1.04 17.21 6.40
CA GLY A 372 -2.48 16.95 6.41
C GLY A 372 -2.86 15.49 6.15
N SER A 373 -1.91 14.59 5.90
CA SER A 373 -2.20 13.19 5.52
C SER A 373 -2.82 12.38 6.65
N ASN A 374 -2.40 12.58 7.91
CA ASN A 374 -2.80 11.70 9.01
C ASN A 374 -4.31 11.76 9.33
N GLU A 375 -4.95 12.93 9.28
CA GLU A 375 -6.41 13.03 9.50
C GLU A 375 -7.19 12.58 8.26
N THR A 376 -6.74 12.91 7.05
CA THR A 376 -7.36 12.38 5.82
C THR A 376 -7.26 10.86 5.74
N ALA A 377 -6.11 10.27 6.09
CA ALA A 377 -5.89 8.83 6.15
C ALA A 377 -6.79 8.16 7.19
N LYS A 378 -6.89 8.71 8.40
CA LYS A 378 -7.85 8.24 9.42
C LYS A 378 -9.28 8.32 8.90
N GLN A 379 -9.69 9.44 8.30
CA GLN A 379 -11.06 9.61 7.78
C GLN A 379 -11.36 8.67 6.60
N SER A 380 -10.38 8.38 5.73
CA SER A 380 -10.54 7.37 4.69
C SER A 380 -10.63 5.95 5.26
N VAL A 381 -9.73 5.58 6.19
CA VAL A 381 -9.72 4.26 6.82
C VAL A 381 -10.99 4.06 7.65
N SER A 382 -11.39 5.01 8.49
CA SER A 382 -12.63 4.92 9.27
C SER A 382 -13.88 4.96 8.38
N TYR A 383 -13.88 5.68 7.26
CA TYR A 383 -14.97 5.56 6.27
C TYR A 383 -15.07 4.16 5.64
N PHE A 384 -13.93 3.48 5.43
CA PHE A 384 -13.91 2.09 4.93
C PHE A 384 -14.20 1.04 6.02
N GLU A 385 -13.93 1.33 7.29
CA GLU A 385 -14.19 0.43 8.44
C GLU A 385 -15.59 0.60 9.03
N GLU A 386 -16.09 1.84 9.13
CA GLU A 386 -17.35 2.24 9.77
C GLU A 386 -18.45 2.62 8.75
N SER A 387 -18.28 2.22 7.47
CA SER A 387 -19.21 2.53 6.38
C SER A 387 -20.68 2.24 6.76
N PRO A 388 -21.59 3.25 6.75
CA PRO A 388 -23.00 3.06 7.08
C PRO A 388 -23.78 2.29 6.01
N TYR A 389 -23.12 1.92 4.90
CA TYR A 389 -23.64 1.06 3.84
C TYR A 389 -22.95 -0.32 3.84
N GLY A 390 -22.20 -0.65 4.90
CA GLY A 390 -21.38 -1.86 4.97
C GLY A 390 -20.14 -1.81 4.07
N ARG A 391 -19.36 -2.89 4.08
CA ARG A 391 -18.14 -3.06 3.26
C ARG A 391 -18.26 -4.31 2.40
N LEU A 392 -18.02 -4.14 1.09
CA LEU A 392 -17.88 -5.23 0.12
C LEU A 392 -16.41 -5.68 0.08
N LEU A 393 -16.18 -6.99 0.22
CA LEU A 393 -14.85 -7.61 0.22
C LEU A 393 -14.84 -8.80 -0.74
N ALA A 394 -13.86 -8.84 -1.64
CA ALA A 394 -13.46 -10.04 -2.38
C ALA A 394 -12.31 -10.73 -1.63
#